data_AF-A0A920VIQ9-F1
#
_entry.id   AF-A0A920VIQ9-F1
#
_cell.length_a   1.000
_cell.length_b   1.000
_cell.length_c   1.000
_cell.angle_alpha   90.00
_cell.angle_beta   90.00
_cell.angle_gamma   90.00
#
_symmetry.space_group_name_H-M   'P 1'
#
loop_
_entity.id
_entity.type
_entity.pdbx_description
1 polymer ?
#
loop_
_entity_poly.entity_id
_entity_poly.type
_entity_poly.pdbx_seq_one_letter_code
_entity_poly.pdbx_strand_id
1 'polypeptide(L)'
;MAVGGCLAQKDRDQIQHRAGHVDVVFGTHNVHRAAELLAEARSHGPVMEILEETVREDSEAFPSVLPTQRDADHKAWVTIQIGCDNSCAFCIVPSVRGPEISRPFGEKVAEVESLAADGVTEVTLLGQNVNSTDVT
;
A
#
# COMPACT_ATOMS: atom_id res chain seq x y z
N MET A 1 -15.57 -6.18 -10.53
CA MET A 1 -14.15 -6.60 -10.46
C MET A 1 -13.28 -5.35 -10.37
N ALA A 2 -12.27 -5.35 -9.50
CA ALA A 2 -11.33 -4.24 -9.37
C ALA A 2 -9.89 -4.72 -9.63
N VAL A 3 -9.04 -3.81 -10.15
CA VAL A 3 -7.61 -4.03 -10.33
C VAL A 3 -6.86 -2.87 -9.66
N GLY A 4 -5.95 -3.20 -8.74
CA GLY A 4 -5.20 -2.22 -7.95
C GLY A 4 -3.69 -2.47 -7.96
N GLY A 5 -2.93 -1.53 -7.40
CA GLY A 5 -1.50 -1.70 -7.10
C GLY A 5 -0.55 -1.26 -8.22
N CYS A 6 0.72 -1.71 -8.15
CA CYS A 6 1.81 -1.15 -8.95
C CYS A 6 1.59 -1.25 -10.48
N LEU A 7 0.96 -2.34 -10.94
CA LEU A 7 0.65 -2.52 -12.36
C LEU A 7 -0.44 -1.54 -12.81
N ALA A 8 -1.46 -1.34 -11.98
CA ALA A 8 -2.50 -0.35 -12.26
C ALA A 8 -1.95 1.08 -12.22
N GLN A 9 -1.03 1.38 -11.30
CA GLN A 9 -0.34 2.67 -11.24
C GLN A 9 0.41 3.00 -12.54
N LYS A 10 1.11 2.02 -13.12
CA LYS A 10 1.93 2.20 -14.33
C LYS A 10 1.14 2.05 -15.64
N ASP A 11 0.38 0.97 -15.79
CA ASP A 11 -0.19 0.49 -17.06
C ASP A 11 -1.73 0.64 -17.12
N ARG A 12 -2.30 1.63 -16.41
CA ARG A 12 -3.74 1.91 -16.30
C ARG A 12 -4.51 1.87 -17.64
N ASP A 13 -3.97 2.50 -18.68
CA ASP A 13 -4.64 2.60 -19.98
C ASP A 13 -4.71 1.23 -20.68
N GLN A 14 -3.67 0.40 -20.50
CA GLN A 14 -3.67 -0.96 -21.06
C GLN A 14 -4.70 -1.86 -20.38
N ILE A 15 -4.93 -1.67 -19.08
CA ILE A 15 -5.94 -2.45 -18.33
C ILE A 15 -7.33 -2.16 -18.90
N GLN A 16 -7.69 -0.88 -19.10
CA GLN A 16 -8.97 -0.53 -19.71
C GLN A 16 -9.14 -1.08 -21.11
N HIS A 17 -8.10 -0.99 -21.96
CA HIS A 17 -8.17 -1.51 -23.32
C HIS A 17 -8.29 -3.04 -23.39
N ARG A 18 -7.60 -3.77 -22.51
CA ARG A 18 -7.53 -5.25 -22.57
C ARG A 18 -8.57 -5.94 -21.71
N ALA A 19 -9.11 -5.26 -20.71
CA ALA A 19 -10.00 -5.84 -19.71
C ALA A 19 -11.21 -4.93 -19.47
N GLY A 20 -12.05 -4.74 -20.50
CA GLY A 20 -13.28 -3.92 -20.41
C GLY A 20 -14.36 -4.44 -19.45
N HIS A 21 -14.13 -5.56 -18.76
CA HIS A 21 -14.99 -6.09 -17.69
C HIS A 21 -14.49 -5.69 -16.28
N VAL A 22 -13.45 -4.87 -16.19
CA VAL A 22 -12.97 -4.28 -14.93
C VAL A 22 -13.84 -3.07 -14.61
N ASP A 23 -14.47 -3.08 -13.43
CA ASP A 23 -15.32 -2.00 -12.96
C ASP A 23 -14.51 -0.89 -12.28
N VAL A 24 -13.36 -1.22 -11.67
CA VAL A 24 -12.52 -0.25 -10.95
C VAL A 24 -11.05 -0.48 -11.24
N VAL A 25 -10.32 0.59 -11.58
CA VAL A 25 -8.85 0.60 -11.65
C VAL A 25 -8.31 1.65 -10.67
N PHE A 26 -7.45 1.25 -9.73
CA PHE A 26 -6.86 2.17 -8.76
C PHE A 26 -5.37 1.96 -8.52
N GLY A 27 -4.70 3.01 -8.04
CA GLY A 27 -3.25 3.07 -7.87
C GLY A 27 -2.73 2.36 -6.62
N THR A 28 -1.43 2.52 -6.39
CA THR A 28 -0.76 2.12 -5.13
C THR A 28 -1.04 3.07 -3.98
N HIS A 29 -1.37 4.32 -4.29
CA HIS A 29 -1.48 5.43 -3.35
C HIS A 29 -2.87 5.61 -2.72
N ASN A 30 -3.89 4.92 -3.24
CA ASN A 30 -5.29 5.03 -2.80
C ASN A 30 -5.92 3.66 -2.50
N VAL A 31 -5.12 2.69 -2.02
CA VAL A 31 -5.61 1.34 -1.69
C VAL A 31 -6.71 1.39 -0.62
N HIS A 32 -6.64 2.32 0.31
CA HIS A 32 -7.66 2.52 1.35
C HIS A 32 -9.06 2.83 0.77
N ARG A 33 -9.13 3.41 -0.43
CA ARG A 33 -10.39 3.74 -1.12
C ARG A 33 -10.99 2.58 -1.91
N ALA A 34 -10.36 1.40 -1.94
CA ALA A 34 -10.80 0.28 -2.77
C ALA A 34 -12.28 -0.09 -2.55
N ALA A 35 -12.76 -0.09 -1.30
CA ALA A 35 -14.15 -0.38 -0.98
C ALA A 35 -15.11 0.72 -1.45
N GLU A 36 -14.72 1.99 -1.30
CA GLU A 36 -15.48 3.17 -1.72
C GLU A 36 -15.62 3.21 -3.25
N LEU A 37 -14.51 3.06 -3.98
CA LEU A 37 -14.50 3.06 -5.44
C LEU A 37 -15.36 1.91 -6.02
N LEU A 38 -15.38 0.75 -5.36
CA LEU A 38 -16.28 -0.35 -5.72
C LEU A 38 -17.76 -0.02 -5.48
N ALA A 39 -18.09 0.78 -4.48
CA ALA A 39 -19.46 1.23 -4.25
C ALA A 39 -19.89 2.28 -5.27
N GLU A 40 -19.01 3.22 -5.59
CA GLU A 40 -19.22 4.22 -6.65
C GLU A 40 -19.46 3.55 -7.99
N ALA A 41 -18.65 2.56 -8.35
CA ALA A 41 -18.75 1.91 -9.65
C ALA A 41 -20.09 1.16 -9.87
N ARG A 42 -20.68 0.65 -8.78
CA ARG A 42 -22.03 0.05 -8.84
C ARG A 42 -23.12 1.06 -9.16
N SER A 43 -22.92 2.32 -8.77
CA SER A 43 -23.92 3.39 -8.92
C SER A 43 -23.72 4.19 -10.21
N HIS A 44 -22.47 4.38 -10.63
CA HIS A 44 -22.10 5.34 -11.68
C HIS A 44 -21.41 4.71 -12.90
N GLY A 45 -21.13 3.39 -12.88
CA GLY A 45 -20.37 2.69 -13.91
C GLY A 45 -18.86 2.68 -13.64
N PRO A 46 -18.03 2.22 -14.59
CA PRO A 46 -16.61 1.98 -14.33
C PRO A 46 -15.83 3.21 -13.85
N VAL A 47 -14.97 3.03 -12.84
CA VAL A 47 -14.17 4.10 -12.20
C VAL A 47 -12.68 3.85 -12.42
N MET A 48 -11.92 4.90 -12.72
CA MET A 48 -10.47 4.87 -12.72
C MET A 48 -9.92 6.01 -11.87
N GLU A 49 -9.10 5.68 -10.87
CA GLU A 49 -8.45 6.66 -10.01
C GLU A 49 -7.00 6.29 -9.73
N ILE A 50 -6.08 7.06 -10.30
CA ILE A 50 -4.64 6.90 -10.10
C ILE A 50 -4.10 8.18 -9.47
N LEU A 51 -3.74 8.12 -8.18
CA LEU A 51 -3.05 9.23 -7.51
C LEU A 51 -1.56 9.13 -7.81
N GLU A 52 -0.89 10.27 -8.00
CA GLU A 52 0.54 10.31 -8.34
C GLU A 52 1.46 10.18 -7.13
N GLU A 53 0.97 10.49 -5.94
CA GLU A 53 1.77 10.53 -4.72
C GLU A 53 0.97 10.04 -3.51
N THR A 54 1.67 9.43 -2.54
CA THR A 54 1.09 9.17 -1.23
C THR A 54 1.11 10.46 -0.42
N VAL A 55 -0.06 10.91 0.03
CA VAL A 55 -0.12 12.05 0.95
C VAL A 55 0.53 11.62 2.28
N ARG A 56 1.67 12.24 2.65
CA ARG A 56 2.43 11.90 3.86
C ARG A 56 1.60 12.01 5.15
N GLU A 57 0.62 12.92 5.16
CA GLU A 57 -0.27 13.17 6.28
C GLU A 57 -1.44 12.18 6.32
N ASP A 58 -1.67 11.44 5.23
CA ASP A 58 -2.71 10.44 5.14
C ASP A 58 -2.20 9.12 5.74
N SER A 59 -2.41 8.99 7.04
CA SER A 59 -2.10 7.76 7.77
C SER A 59 -2.83 6.55 7.18
N GLU A 60 -4.02 6.74 6.58
CA GLU A 60 -4.82 5.68 5.93
C GLU A 60 -4.20 5.19 4.62
N ALA A 61 -3.32 5.97 3.99
CA ALA A 61 -2.57 5.53 2.83
C ALA A 61 -1.51 4.46 3.15
N PHE A 62 -1.17 4.23 4.43
CA PHE A 62 -0.29 3.14 4.82
C PHE A 62 -1.05 1.80 4.85
N PRO A 63 -0.60 0.76 4.12
CA PRO A 63 -1.29 -0.52 4.11
C PRO A 63 -1.45 -1.18 5.48
N SER A 64 -0.57 -0.85 6.44
CA SER A 64 -0.58 -1.40 7.80
C SER A 64 -1.76 -0.91 8.66
N VAL A 65 -2.39 0.23 8.33
CA VAL A 65 -3.56 0.70 9.10
C VAL A 65 -4.88 0.15 8.57
N LEU A 66 -4.86 -0.51 7.41
CA LEU A 66 -6.04 -1.16 6.87
C LEU A 66 -6.40 -2.39 7.72
N PRO A 67 -7.69 -2.73 7.83
CA PRO A 67 -8.10 -3.97 8.47
C PRO A 67 -7.41 -5.16 7.84
N THR A 68 -6.68 -5.94 8.64
CA THR A 68 -5.97 -7.13 8.19
C THR A 68 -6.53 -8.39 8.84
N GLN A 69 -6.61 -9.45 8.07
CA GLN A 69 -6.84 -10.80 8.58
C GLN A 69 -5.52 -11.57 8.46
N ARG A 70 -5.00 -12.07 9.58
CA ARG A 70 -3.75 -12.83 9.62
C ARG A 70 -4.02 -14.28 9.26
N ASP A 71 -3.15 -14.87 8.43
CA ASP A 71 -3.22 -16.30 8.07
C ASP A 71 -2.83 -17.23 9.23
N ALA A 72 -2.04 -16.72 10.18
CA ALA A 72 -1.66 -17.45 11.38
C ALA A 72 -1.51 -16.50 12.56
N ASP A 73 -1.92 -16.94 13.75
CA ASP A 73 -1.98 -16.10 14.94
C ASP A 73 -0.60 -15.76 15.52
N HIS A 74 0.41 -16.59 15.27
CA HIS A 74 1.75 -16.42 15.85
C HIS A 74 2.68 -15.51 15.05
N LYS A 75 2.31 -15.09 13.82
CA LYS A 75 3.16 -14.28 12.95
C LYS A 75 2.43 -13.07 12.38
N ALA A 76 3.14 -11.96 12.22
CA ALA A 76 2.60 -10.74 11.66
C ALA A 76 3.61 -10.01 10.76
N TRP A 77 3.07 -9.21 9.84
CA TRP A 77 3.83 -8.31 8.98
C TRP A 77 3.61 -6.87 9.41
N VAL A 78 4.69 -6.13 9.61
CA VAL A 78 4.64 -4.71 10.00
C VAL A 78 5.31 -3.91 8.90
N THR A 79 4.53 -3.11 8.16
CA THR A 79 5.08 -2.22 7.14
C THR A 79 5.73 -1.03 7.83
N ILE A 80 7.04 -0.85 7.67
CA ILE A 80 7.80 0.21 8.34
C ILE A 80 8.06 1.44 7.44
N GLN A 81 7.87 1.28 6.14
CA GLN A 81 8.06 2.33 5.14
C GLN A 81 7.34 2.00 3.84
N ILE A 82 7.17 3.01 2.99
CA ILE A 82 6.73 2.90 1.60
C ILE A 82 7.65 3.73 0.69
N GLY A 83 7.66 3.42 -0.60
CA GLY A 83 8.48 4.15 -1.58
C GLY A 83 9.97 3.82 -1.45
N CYS A 84 10.82 4.48 -2.25
CA CYS A 84 12.26 4.30 -2.22
C CYS A 84 12.99 5.42 -2.97
N ASP A 85 14.06 5.95 -2.40
CA ASP A 85 14.87 7.02 -3.01
C ASP A 85 16.07 6.50 -3.84
N ASN A 86 16.23 5.17 -3.93
CA ASN A 86 17.34 4.58 -4.68
C ASN A 86 17.13 4.64 -6.20
N SER A 87 18.17 5.03 -6.92
CA SER A 87 18.21 5.14 -8.40
C SER A 87 18.67 3.86 -9.09
N CYS A 88 18.04 2.73 -8.75
CA CYS A 88 18.38 1.44 -9.36
C CYS A 88 17.83 1.36 -10.80
N ALA A 89 18.70 1.10 -11.78
CA ALA A 89 18.34 1.10 -13.22
C ALA A 89 17.21 0.14 -13.62
N PHE A 90 16.94 -0.88 -12.82
CA PHE A 90 15.90 -1.89 -13.04
C PHE A 90 14.65 -1.69 -12.18
N CYS A 91 14.67 -0.74 -11.24
CA CYS A 91 13.65 -0.63 -10.22
C CYS A 91 12.53 0.31 -10.65
N ILE A 92 11.31 -0.22 -10.65
CA ILE A 92 10.09 0.54 -10.92
C ILE A 92 9.61 1.35 -9.70
N VAL A 93 10.05 0.99 -8.49
CA VAL A 93 9.48 1.49 -7.23
C VAL A 93 9.38 3.02 -7.17
N PRO A 94 10.41 3.81 -7.51
CA PRO A 94 10.30 5.27 -7.41
C PRO A 94 9.15 5.85 -8.23
N SER A 95 8.81 5.24 -9.37
CA SER A 95 7.73 5.73 -10.25
C SER A 95 6.34 5.21 -9.90
N VAL A 96 6.22 4.11 -9.14
CA VAL A 96 4.91 3.52 -8.78
C VAL A 96 4.60 3.57 -7.30
N ARG A 97 5.55 3.95 -6.44
CA ARG A 97 5.35 4.10 -5.00
C ARG A 97 5.89 5.43 -4.46
N GLY A 98 6.50 6.25 -5.31
CA GLY A 98 7.00 7.56 -4.93
C GLY A 98 8.28 7.52 -4.08
N PRO A 99 8.64 8.67 -3.48
CA PRO A 99 9.80 8.80 -2.62
C PRO A 99 9.67 7.98 -1.35
N GLU A 100 10.80 7.74 -0.67
CA GLU A 100 10.81 7.02 0.60
C GLU A 100 10.05 7.79 1.69
N ILE A 101 9.11 7.11 2.33
CA ILE A 101 8.35 7.63 3.48
C ILE A 101 8.43 6.59 4.60
N SER A 102 9.20 6.91 5.64
CA SER A 102 9.30 6.10 6.85
C SER A 102 8.15 6.39 7.79
N ARG A 103 7.56 5.34 8.38
CA ARG A 103 6.58 5.53 9.45
C ARG A 103 7.24 6.02 10.74
N PRO A 104 6.54 6.80 11.58
CA PRO A 104 7.08 7.22 12.88
C PRO A 104 7.50 6.02 13.74
N PHE A 105 8.64 6.13 14.42
CA PHE A 105 9.18 5.05 15.24
C PHE A 105 8.19 4.59 16.33
N GLY A 106 7.54 5.55 17.01
CA GLY A 106 6.58 5.26 18.06
C GLY A 106 5.38 4.43 17.58
N GLU A 107 4.89 4.67 16.36
CA GLU A 107 3.81 3.87 15.78
C GLU A 107 4.25 2.44 15.46
N LYS A 108 5.47 2.26 14.95
CA LYS A 108 6.04 0.93 14.70
C LYS A 108 6.13 0.13 16.00
N VAL A 109 6.63 0.76 17.06
CA VAL A 109 6.75 0.11 18.38
C VAL A 109 5.37 -0.22 18.94
N ALA A 110 4.42 0.72 18.93
CA ALA A 110 3.07 0.50 19.44
C ALA A 110 2.34 -0.63 18.69
N GLU A 111 2.50 -0.72 17.37
CA GLU A 111 1.94 -1.82 16.56
C GLU A 111 2.55 -3.17 16.96
N VAL A 112 3.88 -3.24 17.11
CA VAL A 112 4.59 -4.46 17.54
C VAL A 112 4.19 -4.88 18.96
N GLU A 113 4.05 -3.93 19.89
CA GLU A 113 3.61 -4.19 21.26
C GLU A 113 2.17 -4.73 21.30
N SER A 114 1.28 -4.15 20.50
CA SER A 114 -0.10 -4.64 20.34
C SER A 114 -0.13 -6.07 19.80
N LEU A 115 0.65 -6.35 18.76
CA LEU A 115 0.78 -7.70 18.19
C LEU A 115 1.33 -8.71 19.22
N ALA A 116 2.32 -8.32 20.02
CA ALA A 116 2.86 -9.16 21.08
C ALA A 116 1.81 -9.45 22.17
N ALA A 117 1.00 -8.46 22.54
CA ALA A 117 -0.13 -8.64 23.48
C ALA A 117 -1.21 -9.60 22.93
N ASP A 118 -1.39 -9.62 21.60
CA ASP A 118 -2.27 -10.56 20.89
C ASP A 118 -1.67 -11.98 20.74
N GLY A 119 -0.46 -12.23 21.25
CA GLY A 119 0.19 -13.54 21.21
C GLY A 119 1.04 -13.81 19.96
N VAL A 120 1.34 -12.77 19.16
CA VAL A 120 2.29 -12.88 18.05
C VAL A 120 3.70 -13.06 18.60
N THR A 121 4.40 -14.08 18.12
CA THR A 121 5.79 -14.38 18.51
C THR A 121 6.81 -14.07 17.40
N GLU A 122 6.35 -13.88 16.17
CA GLU A 122 7.19 -13.60 15.01
C GLU A 122 6.70 -12.33 14.28
N VAL A 123 7.58 -11.34 14.14
CA VAL A 123 7.29 -10.12 13.38
C VAL A 123 8.26 -10.02 12.21
N THR A 124 7.70 -9.89 11.00
CA THR A 124 8.48 -9.55 9.80
C THR A 124 8.27 -8.08 9.45
N LEU A 125 9.36 -7.30 9.42
CA LEU A 125 9.31 -5.91 8.98
C LEU A 125 9.32 -5.86 7.46
N LEU A 126 8.35 -5.13 6.89
CA LEU A 126 8.22 -4.93 5.45
C LEU A 126 8.61 -3.52 5.05
N GLY A 127 9.40 -3.41 3.99
CA GLY A 127 9.85 -2.14 3.42
C GLY A 127 10.61 -2.37 2.12
N GLN A 128 10.72 -1.34 1.29
CA GLN A 128 11.44 -1.43 0.01
C GLN A 128 12.95 -1.47 0.24
N ASN A 129 13.43 -0.75 1.26
CA ASN A 129 14.82 -0.79 1.71
C ASN A 129 14.88 -0.92 3.24
N VAL A 130 14.69 -2.12 3.78
CA VAL A 130 14.55 -2.35 5.24
C VAL A 130 15.79 -1.97 6.07
N ASN A 131 16.92 -1.69 5.42
CA ASN A 131 18.15 -1.21 6.05
C ASN A 131 18.32 0.32 5.92
N SER A 132 17.40 1.02 5.26
CA SER A 132 17.32 2.49 5.27
C SER A 132 16.75 2.92 6.61
N THR A 133 17.61 3.11 7.60
CA THR A 133 17.22 3.66 8.91
C THR A 133 17.53 5.14 8.94
N ASP A 134 16.73 5.95 8.28
CA ASP A 134 16.65 7.37 8.66
C ASP A 134 15.97 7.44 10.03
N VAL A 135 16.82 7.45 11.06
CA VAL A 135 16.45 7.85 12.42
C VAL A 135 16.43 9.38 12.40
N THR A 136 15.30 9.96 12.01
CA THR A 136 15.01 11.37 12.34
C THR A 136 13.98 11.41 13.45
#